data_AF-A0A1V9ZQX9-F1
#
_entry.id   AF-A0A1V9ZQX9-F1
#
_cell.length_a   1.000
_cell.length_b   1.000
_cell.length_c   1.000
_cell.angle_alpha   90.00
_cell.angle_beta   90.00
_cell.angle_gamma   90.00
#
_symmetry.space_group_name_H-M   'P 1'
#
loop_
_entity.id
_entity.type
_entity.pdbx_description
1 polymer ?
#
loop_
_entity_poly.entity_id
_entity_poly.type
_entity_poly.pdbx_seq_one_letter_code
_entity_poly.pdbx_strand_id
1 'polypeptide(L)'
;MRFLGSARSGRRYVFAKDTSGGIDGYIEVVRNGNGANIHAHLNVTGLDVVQLHKFDANCEGEAVAYKWHIHTLWHQDQSSAFLAGCSLAIAGNHYDPDFACGPNSEYNKDARCQNVSYVCNPTMYASNPLACERGDLSGKLGDMQVVNGIIEQSWWDPHYPAVDEERPEWNMLLHAVCSNKATPRVACAIAAPIDSDVAVDATVAPWVLVGVLLASLLLLYQMRHPLLFKHYPTNVVVAAVIAVLGLLLYQYVVIDSAL
;
A
#
# COMPACT_ATOMS: atom_id res chain seq x y z
N MET A 1 25.03 -24.51 -6.83
CA MET A 1 24.84 -23.07 -6.51
C MET A 1 23.36 -22.77 -6.60
N ARG A 2 22.67 -22.59 -5.46
CA ARG A 2 21.33 -22.01 -5.45
C ARG A 2 21.50 -20.52 -5.73
N PHE A 3 20.89 -20.02 -6.81
CA PHE A 3 20.69 -18.59 -6.98
C PHE A 3 19.78 -18.13 -5.84
N LEU A 4 20.37 -17.50 -4.82
CA LEU A 4 19.61 -16.70 -3.88
C LEU A 4 19.20 -15.45 -4.65
N GLY A 5 18.02 -15.49 -5.28
CA GLY A 5 17.39 -14.29 -5.80
C GLY A 5 17.28 -13.29 -4.65
N SER A 6 17.74 -12.06 -4.87
CA SER A 6 17.57 -10.96 -3.92
C SER A 6 16.11 -10.90 -3.51
N ALA A 7 15.80 -11.20 -2.24
CA ALA A 7 14.44 -11.19 -1.75
C ALA A 7 13.85 -9.78 -1.94
N ARG A 8 12.78 -9.69 -2.74
CA ARG A 8 12.00 -8.47 -2.94
C ARG A 8 11.30 -8.16 -1.62
N SER A 9 11.73 -7.12 -0.92
CA SER A 9 11.11 -6.68 0.34
C SER A 9 10.10 -5.58 0.05
N GLY A 10 8.82 -5.91 0.23
CA GLY A 10 7.70 -5.03 -0.03
C GLY A 10 7.08 -4.50 1.26
N ARG A 11 6.77 -3.20 1.29
CA ARG A 11 6.05 -2.54 2.38
C ARG A 11 4.84 -1.79 1.85
N ARG A 12 3.79 -1.73 2.67
CA ARG A 12 2.60 -0.94 2.39
C ARG A 12 2.27 -0.05 3.58
N TYR A 13 2.21 1.25 3.33
CA TYR A 13 1.71 2.26 4.26
C TYR A 13 0.23 2.45 3.97
N VAL A 14 -0.64 1.91 4.82
CA VAL A 14 -2.09 1.91 4.62
C VAL A 14 -2.72 3.08 5.35
N PHE A 15 -3.38 3.95 4.60
CA PHE A 15 -4.19 5.05 5.12
C PHE A 15 -5.63 4.56 5.20
N ALA A 16 -6.05 4.13 6.40
CA ALA A 16 -7.42 3.66 6.60
C ALA A 16 -8.36 4.84 6.73
N LYS A 17 -9.48 4.81 5.99
CA LYS A 17 -10.48 5.89 5.95
C LYS A 17 -10.85 6.45 7.33
N ASP A 18 -11.09 5.56 8.29
CA ASP A 18 -11.61 5.93 9.62
C ASP A 18 -10.58 6.64 10.50
N THR A 19 -9.29 6.37 10.30
CA THR A 19 -8.20 6.91 11.13
C THR A 19 -7.38 7.97 10.41
N SER A 20 -7.52 8.10 9.09
CA SER A 20 -6.77 9.02 8.22
C SER A 20 -7.60 10.22 7.78
N GLY A 21 -8.66 10.55 8.54
CA GLY A 21 -9.54 11.68 8.25
C GLY A 21 -10.25 11.56 6.90
N GLY A 22 -10.56 10.34 6.46
CA GLY A 22 -11.27 10.06 5.23
C GLY A 22 -10.40 9.80 3.99
N ILE A 23 -9.08 9.93 4.08
CA ILE A 23 -8.15 9.42 3.07
C ILE A 23 -8.15 7.89 3.17
N ASP A 24 -8.31 7.21 2.03
CA ASP A 24 -8.38 5.75 1.97
C ASP A 24 -7.42 5.21 0.90
N GLY A 25 -6.68 4.16 1.22
CA GLY A 25 -5.79 3.49 0.27
C GLY A 25 -4.39 3.29 0.83
N TYR A 26 -3.39 3.33 -0.05
CA TYR A 26 -2.03 2.98 0.35
C TYR A 26 -0.93 3.63 -0.49
N ILE A 27 0.27 3.66 0.11
CA ILE A 27 1.54 3.82 -0.58
C ILE A 27 2.31 2.52 -0.43
N GLU A 28 2.61 1.89 -1.55
CA GLU A 28 3.40 0.68 -1.64
C GLU A 28 4.84 1.01 -2.01
N VAL A 29 5.78 0.37 -1.34
CA VAL A 29 7.22 0.51 -1.57
C VAL A 29 7.80 -0.87 -1.75
N VAL A 30 8.39 -1.12 -2.90
CA VAL A 30 9.05 -2.38 -3.21
C VAL A 30 10.51 -2.14 -3.51
N ARG A 31 11.35 -2.52 -2.55
CA ARG A 31 12.80 -2.39 -2.67
C ARG A 31 13.36 -3.47 -3.59
N ASN A 32 14.28 -3.06 -4.45
CA ASN A 32 15.16 -3.94 -5.20
C ASN A 32 16.61 -3.60 -4.81
N GLY A 33 17.60 -4.36 -5.28
CA GLY A 33 19.00 -4.23 -4.82
C GLY A 33 19.62 -2.82 -4.94
N ASN A 34 19.02 -1.89 -5.70
CA ASN A 34 19.55 -0.56 -5.96
C ASN A 34 18.52 0.58 -5.77
N GLY A 35 17.52 0.41 -4.88
CA GLY A 35 16.51 1.44 -4.61
C GLY A 35 15.10 0.87 -4.42
N ALA A 36 14.06 1.68 -4.65
CA ALA A 36 12.68 1.25 -4.52
C ALA A 36 11.76 1.73 -5.65
N ASN A 37 10.89 0.84 -6.10
CA ASN A 37 9.69 1.24 -6.83
C ASN A 37 8.63 1.64 -5.82
N ILE A 38 7.98 2.76 -6.05
CA ILE A 38 6.97 3.31 -5.16
C ILE A 38 5.69 3.49 -5.96
N HIS A 39 4.57 3.08 -5.41
CA HIS A 39 3.27 3.21 -6.02
C HIS A 39 2.26 3.75 -5.01
N ALA A 40 1.56 4.81 -5.34
CA ALA A 40 0.50 5.38 -4.51
C ALA A 40 -0.85 5.19 -5.21
N HIS A 41 -1.79 4.62 -4.47
CA HIS A 41 -3.20 4.54 -4.82
C HIS A 41 -4.01 5.05 -3.61
N LEU A 42 -4.39 6.32 -3.62
CA LEU A 42 -5.09 7.00 -2.53
C LEU A 42 -6.36 7.67 -3.07
N ASN A 43 -7.47 7.44 -2.38
CA ASN A 43 -8.70 8.18 -2.56
C ASN A 43 -8.78 9.27 -1.49
N VAL A 44 -8.80 10.53 -1.92
CA VAL A 44 -8.85 11.70 -1.04
C VAL A 44 -10.21 12.41 -1.07
N THR A 45 -11.19 11.88 -1.81
CA THR A 45 -12.55 12.45 -1.89
C THR A 45 -13.27 12.47 -0.55
N GLY A 46 -12.89 11.59 0.38
CA GLY A 46 -13.46 11.50 1.72
C GLY A 46 -12.82 12.43 2.75
N LEU A 47 -11.78 13.19 2.39
CA LEU A 47 -11.02 14.01 3.34
C LEU A 47 -11.94 14.95 4.14
N ASP A 48 -11.81 14.94 5.46
CA ASP A 48 -12.51 15.86 6.36
C ASP A 48 -11.89 17.26 6.29
N VAL A 49 -12.24 17.98 5.22
CA VAL A 49 -11.80 19.35 4.95
C VAL A 49 -12.23 20.34 6.05
N VAL A 50 -13.31 20.04 6.76
CA VAL A 50 -13.79 20.89 7.87
C VAL A 50 -12.86 20.78 9.05
N GLN A 51 -12.43 19.57 9.43
CA GLN A 51 -11.45 19.39 10.49
C GLN A 51 -10.07 19.89 10.08
N LEU A 52 -9.67 19.68 8.82
CA LEU A 52 -8.41 20.21 8.29
C LEU A 52 -8.35 21.73 8.40
N HIS A 53 -9.38 22.43 7.95
CA HIS A 53 -9.46 23.90 8.05
C HIS A 53 -9.54 24.39 9.50
N LYS A 54 -10.16 23.63 10.41
CA LYS A 54 -10.15 23.96 11.85
C LYS A 54 -8.75 23.81 12.46
N PHE A 55 -7.99 22.82 12.00
CA PHE A 55 -6.65 22.54 12.50
C PHE A 55 -5.62 23.54 11.96
N ASP A 56 -5.71 23.86 10.67
CA ASP A 56 -4.92 24.91 10.04
C ASP A 56 -5.84 25.81 9.22
N ALA A 57 -6.19 26.97 9.78
CA ALA A 57 -7.05 27.95 9.12
C ALA A 57 -6.42 28.55 7.87
N ASN A 58 -5.11 28.35 7.66
CA ASN A 58 -4.48 28.71 6.40
C ASN A 58 -4.76 27.64 5.33
N CYS A 59 -5.14 26.42 5.66
CA CYS A 59 -5.44 25.43 4.63
C CYS A 59 -6.83 25.67 4.03
N GLU A 60 -6.89 26.55 3.03
CA GLU A 60 -8.11 26.86 2.28
C GLU A 60 -8.21 26.06 0.98
N GLY A 61 -9.44 25.70 0.62
CA GLY A 61 -9.76 24.98 -0.62
C GLY A 61 -9.41 23.50 -0.58
N GLU A 62 -9.72 22.81 -1.68
CA GLU A 62 -9.35 21.41 -1.86
C GLU A 62 -7.85 21.29 -2.16
N ALA A 63 -7.18 20.34 -1.51
CA ALA A 63 -5.78 20.04 -1.78
C ALA A 63 -5.66 19.35 -3.15
N VAL A 64 -4.95 20.00 -4.08
CA VAL A 64 -4.74 19.48 -5.45
C VAL A 64 -3.47 18.63 -5.57
N ALA A 65 -2.63 18.66 -4.54
CA ALA A 65 -1.43 17.84 -4.44
C ALA A 65 -1.11 17.54 -2.98
N TYR A 66 -0.27 16.53 -2.75
CA TYR A 66 0.22 16.17 -1.44
C TYR A 66 1.74 16.03 -1.45
N LYS A 67 2.39 16.68 -0.47
CA LYS A 67 3.77 16.32 -0.13
C LYS A 67 3.77 15.07 0.72
N TRP A 68 4.86 14.34 0.69
CA TRP A 68 5.00 13.02 1.24
C TRP A 68 6.45 12.76 1.60
N HIS A 69 6.65 12.29 2.83
CA HIS A 69 7.99 12.11 3.41
C HIS A 69 8.00 10.89 4.35
N ILE A 70 9.20 10.32 4.55
CA ILE A 70 9.45 9.32 5.58
C ILE A 70 9.85 10.06 6.85
N HIS A 71 9.08 9.85 7.91
CA HIS A 71 9.41 10.37 9.24
C HIS A 71 9.79 9.25 10.21
N THR A 72 10.51 9.61 11.28
CA THR A 72 11.30 8.63 12.06
C THR A 72 10.70 8.18 13.39
N LEU A 73 9.53 8.68 13.80
CA LEU A 73 8.86 8.28 15.05
C LEU A 73 7.43 7.79 14.80
N TRP A 74 6.93 6.95 15.71
CA TRP A 74 5.52 6.59 15.76
C TRP A 74 5.07 6.39 17.20
N HIS A 75 4.19 7.28 17.67
CA HIS A 75 3.61 7.22 19.00
C HIS A 75 2.07 7.16 18.92
N GLN A 76 1.54 6.22 18.14
CA GLN A 76 0.11 5.92 18.05
C GLN A 76 -0.13 4.42 18.22
N ASP A 77 -1.30 4.06 18.73
CA ASP A 77 -1.74 2.67 18.82
C ASP A 77 -2.28 2.15 17.47
N GLN A 78 -2.81 3.05 16.63
CA GLN A 78 -3.34 2.72 15.31
C GLN A 78 -2.23 2.68 14.26
N SER A 79 -2.51 2.07 13.10
CA SER A 79 -1.58 1.98 11.97
C SER A 79 -1.56 3.23 11.07
N SER A 80 -2.56 4.09 11.20
CA SER A 80 -2.63 5.40 10.56
C SER A 80 -3.29 6.42 11.48
N ALA A 81 -3.06 7.70 11.22
CA ALA A 81 -3.58 8.80 12.01
C ALA A 81 -3.86 10.04 11.15
N PHE A 82 -4.51 11.05 11.76
CA PHE A 82 -4.95 12.29 11.13
C PHE A 82 -4.56 13.51 11.97
N LEU A 83 -4.15 14.60 11.32
CA LEU A 83 -3.84 15.92 11.88
C LEU A 83 -2.90 15.87 13.11
N ALA A 84 -3.41 16.18 14.30
CA ALA A 84 -2.65 16.15 15.56
C ALA A 84 -2.03 14.75 15.83
N GLY A 85 -2.68 13.70 15.34
CA GLY A 85 -2.17 12.34 15.37
C GLY A 85 -0.92 12.13 14.52
N CYS A 86 -0.59 13.06 13.63
CA CYS A 86 0.62 13.11 12.80
C CYS A 86 1.55 14.27 13.16
N SER A 87 1.38 14.86 14.34
CA SER A 87 2.20 15.99 14.80
C SER A 87 3.68 15.64 14.91
N LEU A 88 4.54 16.65 15.03
CA LEU A 88 5.99 16.47 15.20
C LEU A 88 6.35 15.53 16.37
N ALA A 89 5.63 15.63 17.49
CA ALA A 89 5.88 14.79 18.66
C ALA A 89 5.52 13.31 18.44
N ILE A 90 4.65 13.02 17.47
CA ILE A 90 4.18 11.67 17.17
C ILE A 90 4.96 11.06 16.01
N ALA A 91 5.02 11.77 14.89
CA ALA A 91 5.60 11.27 13.65
C ALA A 91 7.11 11.54 13.56
N GLY A 92 7.63 12.52 14.30
CA GLY A 92 9.02 12.93 14.22
C GLY A 92 9.33 13.84 13.02
N ASN A 93 10.62 13.95 12.73
CA ASN A 93 11.18 14.69 11.61
C ASN A 93 11.51 13.75 10.44
N HIS A 94 11.94 14.31 9.32
CA HIS A 94 12.31 13.56 8.14
C HIS A 94 13.56 12.70 8.40
N TYR A 95 13.57 11.49 7.85
CA TYR A 95 14.75 10.64 7.86
C TYR A 95 15.88 11.26 7.03
N ASP A 96 17.03 11.53 7.65
CA ASP A 96 18.15 12.26 7.03
C ASP A 96 19.51 11.74 7.52
N PRO A 97 19.86 10.47 7.25
CA PRO A 97 21.11 9.89 7.73
C PRO A 97 22.36 10.56 7.13
N ASP A 98 22.19 11.29 6.02
CA ASP A 98 23.27 11.87 5.21
C ASP A 98 23.50 13.35 5.48
N PHE A 99 22.74 13.96 6.39
CA PHE A 99 22.87 15.38 6.75
C PHE A 99 22.68 16.30 5.54
N ALA A 100 21.64 16.06 4.75
CA ALA A 100 21.19 17.03 3.75
C ALA A 100 20.66 18.31 4.42
N CYS A 101 20.22 18.20 5.68
CA CYS A 101 19.99 19.34 6.58
C CYS A 101 18.88 20.29 6.12
N GLY A 102 17.78 19.73 5.61
CA GLY A 102 16.58 20.50 5.39
C GLY A 102 15.94 20.97 6.71
N PRO A 103 14.98 21.91 6.64
CA PRO A 103 14.35 22.49 7.82
C PRO A 103 13.69 21.45 8.75
N ASN A 104 13.28 20.33 8.19
CA ASN A 104 12.59 19.24 8.89
C ASN A 104 13.46 17.99 9.05
N SER A 105 14.76 18.06 8.78
CA SER A 105 15.71 16.98 9.06
C SER A 105 15.63 16.56 10.53
N GLU A 106 15.74 15.25 10.80
CA GLU A 106 15.91 14.74 12.17
C GLU A 106 17.16 15.29 12.87
N TYR A 107 18.13 15.77 12.09
CA TYR A 107 19.36 16.39 12.56
C TYR A 107 19.43 17.90 12.31
N ASN A 108 18.31 18.58 12.05
CA ASN A 108 18.31 20.02 11.74
C ASN A 108 18.97 20.92 12.81
N LYS A 109 19.12 20.44 14.05
CA LYS A 109 19.81 21.13 15.16
C LYS A 109 21.27 20.67 15.39
N ASP A 110 21.73 19.66 14.65
CA ASP A 110 23.10 19.16 14.74
C ASP A 110 24.10 20.19 14.20
N ALA A 111 25.31 20.21 14.75
CA ALA A 111 26.36 21.13 14.32
C ALA A 111 26.74 20.92 12.84
N ARG A 112 26.60 19.70 12.31
CA ARG A 112 26.82 19.38 10.89
C ARG A 112 25.86 20.10 9.94
N CYS A 113 24.69 20.49 10.44
CA CYS A 113 23.70 21.24 9.66
C CYS A 113 23.90 22.76 9.72
N GLN A 114 24.87 23.25 10.48
CA GLN A 114 25.19 24.67 10.51
C GLN A 114 25.77 25.09 9.15
N ASN A 115 25.14 26.08 8.50
CA ASN A 115 25.53 26.64 7.19
C ASN A 115 25.39 25.68 6.00
N VAL A 116 24.65 24.58 6.13
CA VAL A 116 24.25 23.76 4.99
C VAL A 116 23.03 24.40 4.33
N SER A 117 23.10 24.64 3.03
CA SER A 117 21.96 25.14 2.26
C SER A 117 21.18 23.96 1.69
N TYR A 118 19.97 23.75 2.18
CA TYR A 118 19.08 22.73 1.62
C TYR A 118 18.50 23.18 0.29
N VAL A 119 18.83 22.44 -0.78
CA VAL A 119 18.45 22.78 -2.17
C VAL A 119 17.72 21.64 -2.86
N CYS A 120 17.13 20.73 -2.09
CA CYS A 120 16.47 19.56 -2.64
C CYS A 120 15.36 19.93 -3.62
N ASN A 121 15.46 19.35 -4.80
CA ASN A 121 14.46 19.32 -5.85
C ASN A 121 14.86 18.21 -6.85
N PRO A 122 13.98 17.77 -7.76
CA PRO A 122 14.27 16.64 -8.63
C PRO A 122 15.52 16.85 -9.50
N THR A 123 15.80 18.08 -9.94
CA THR A 123 16.99 18.40 -10.74
C THR A 123 18.27 18.25 -9.92
N MET A 124 18.30 18.81 -8.70
CA MET A 124 19.45 18.69 -7.83
C MET A 124 19.66 17.24 -7.39
N TYR A 125 18.59 16.54 -7.03
CA TYR A 125 18.63 15.13 -6.64
C TYR A 125 19.24 14.23 -7.73
N ALA A 126 18.83 14.42 -8.98
CA ALA A 126 19.35 13.65 -10.12
C ALA A 126 20.86 13.84 -10.33
N SER A 127 21.41 14.99 -9.94
CA SER A 127 22.84 15.30 -10.07
C SER A 127 23.66 14.94 -8.83
N ASN A 128 23.05 15.03 -7.64
CA ASN A 128 23.67 14.77 -6.36
C ASN A 128 22.60 14.23 -5.39
N PRO A 129 22.59 12.92 -5.10
CA PRO A 129 21.59 12.33 -4.23
C PRO A 129 21.65 12.85 -2.79
N LEU A 130 22.81 13.37 -2.35
CA LEU A 130 23.00 13.97 -1.02
C LEU A 130 22.43 15.39 -0.90
N ALA A 131 21.91 15.97 -1.99
CA ALA A 131 21.24 17.26 -1.94
C ALA A 131 19.86 17.21 -1.27
N CYS A 132 19.33 16.00 -1.06
CA CYS A 132 18.02 15.74 -0.49
C CYS A 132 18.13 14.87 0.74
N GLU A 133 17.29 15.14 1.74
CA GLU A 133 17.08 14.20 2.84
C GLU A 133 16.54 12.89 2.23
N ARG A 134 17.01 11.73 2.68
CA ARG A 134 16.53 10.46 2.11
C ARG A 134 15.05 10.21 2.36
N GLY A 135 14.50 10.80 3.41
CA GLY A 135 13.07 10.83 3.69
C GLY A 135 12.27 11.85 2.88
N ASP A 136 12.89 12.83 2.21
CA ASP A 136 12.17 13.87 1.45
C ASP A 136 11.79 13.39 0.04
N LEU A 137 10.76 12.54 -0.04
CA LEU A 137 10.32 11.94 -1.30
C LEU A 137 9.69 12.98 -2.24
N SER A 138 9.01 13.98 -1.71
CA SER A 138 8.48 15.09 -2.54
C SER A 138 9.55 15.95 -3.16
N GLY A 139 10.58 16.31 -2.39
CA GLY A 139 11.73 17.04 -2.91
C GLY A 139 12.47 16.25 -3.99
N LYS A 140 12.60 14.93 -3.82
CA LYS A 140 13.26 14.05 -4.80
C LYS A 140 12.43 13.76 -6.05
N LEU A 141 11.16 13.43 -5.88
CA LEU A 141 10.31 12.78 -6.90
C LEU A 141 9.09 13.62 -7.31
N GLY A 142 8.87 14.76 -6.65
CA GLY A 142 7.70 15.62 -6.85
C GLY A 142 6.54 15.31 -5.90
N ASP A 143 5.65 16.29 -5.76
CA ASP A 143 4.42 16.18 -4.99
C ASP A 143 3.43 15.22 -5.69
N MET A 144 2.68 14.43 -4.91
CA MET A 144 1.63 13.56 -5.43
C MET A 144 0.46 14.39 -5.95
N GLN A 145 0.21 14.39 -7.25
CA GLN A 145 -0.92 15.11 -7.86
C GLN A 145 -2.25 14.39 -7.66
N VAL A 146 -3.32 15.16 -7.40
CA VAL A 146 -4.70 14.64 -7.31
C VAL A 146 -5.41 14.84 -8.65
N VAL A 147 -6.00 13.76 -9.18
CA VAL A 147 -6.83 13.78 -10.39
C VAL A 147 -8.18 13.17 -10.05
N ASN A 148 -9.25 13.97 -10.15
CA ASN A 148 -10.62 13.55 -9.81
C ASN A 148 -10.74 12.93 -8.40
N GLY A 149 -10.02 13.49 -7.42
CA GLY A 149 -10.01 13.02 -6.05
C GLY A 149 -9.21 11.74 -5.79
N ILE A 150 -8.46 11.26 -6.79
CA ILE A 150 -7.60 10.08 -6.70
C ILE A 150 -6.14 10.47 -6.94
N ILE A 151 -5.24 9.85 -6.20
CA ILE A 151 -3.81 9.83 -6.46
C ILE A 151 -3.50 8.41 -6.94
N GLU A 152 -3.08 8.28 -8.20
CA GLU A 152 -2.67 7.01 -8.82
C GLU A 152 -1.37 7.27 -9.59
N GLN A 153 -0.23 7.10 -8.91
CA GLN A 153 1.09 7.46 -9.45
C GLN A 153 2.17 6.48 -9.00
N SER A 154 3.22 6.39 -9.81
CA SER A 154 4.36 5.52 -9.54
C SER A 154 5.68 6.24 -9.77
N TRP A 155 6.67 5.92 -8.94
CA TRP A 155 8.01 6.50 -8.98
C TRP A 155 9.07 5.41 -8.81
N TRP A 156 10.27 5.74 -9.26
CA TRP A 156 11.49 4.98 -8.98
C TRP A 156 12.45 5.88 -8.20
N ASP A 157 12.89 5.41 -7.04
CA ASP A 157 13.88 6.10 -6.22
C ASP A 157 15.15 5.23 -6.05
N PRO A 158 16.27 5.56 -6.73
CA PRO A 158 17.50 4.79 -6.63
C PRO A 158 18.25 4.96 -5.30
N HIS A 159 17.86 5.94 -4.46
CA HIS A 159 18.47 6.16 -3.14
C HIS A 159 17.43 6.11 -2.01
N TYR A 160 16.33 5.39 -2.23
CA TYR A 160 15.37 5.08 -1.19
C TYR A 160 16.06 4.38 0.01
N PRO A 161 15.58 4.58 1.25
CA PRO A 161 16.09 3.86 2.42
C PRO A 161 16.26 2.36 2.21
N ALA A 162 17.40 1.80 2.61
CA ALA A 162 17.68 0.37 2.46
C ALA A 162 16.82 -0.46 3.44
N VAL A 163 16.71 -1.77 3.20
CA VAL A 163 15.88 -2.66 4.05
C VAL A 163 16.39 -2.71 5.49
N ASP A 164 17.71 -2.71 5.68
CA ASP A 164 18.39 -2.80 6.97
C ASP A 164 18.38 -1.49 7.78
N GLU A 165 18.06 -0.38 7.13
CA GLU A 165 17.87 0.91 7.79
C GLU A 165 16.47 1.08 8.37
N GLU A 166 15.48 0.41 7.78
CA GLU A 166 14.08 0.57 8.12
C GLU A 166 13.81 0.22 9.59
N ARG A 167 13.08 1.11 10.26
CA ARG A 167 12.66 0.94 11.65
C ARG A 167 11.13 0.80 11.73
N PRO A 168 10.59 -0.01 12.67
CA PRO A 168 9.15 -0.14 12.87
C PRO A 168 8.43 1.18 13.15
N GLU A 169 9.14 2.16 13.71
CA GLU A 169 8.62 3.47 14.07
C GLU A 169 8.56 4.44 12.88
N TRP A 170 9.12 4.06 11.72
CA TRP A 170 9.03 4.92 10.54
C TRP A 170 7.61 4.97 9.98
N ASN A 171 7.21 6.16 9.56
CA ASN A 171 5.91 6.40 8.96
C ASN A 171 6.04 7.18 7.66
N MET A 172 5.09 6.96 6.76
CA MET A 172 4.87 7.78 5.58
C MET A 172 3.87 8.86 5.94
N LEU A 173 4.30 10.13 5.91
CA LEU A 173 3.48 11.26 6.27
C LEU A 173 3.12 12.08 5.04
N LEU A 174 1.84 12.40 4.91
CA LEU A 174 1.28 13.27 3.89
C LEU A 174 1.09 14.68 4.42
N HIS A 175 1.39 15.67 3.59
CA HIS A 175 0.98 17.05 3.79
C HIS A 175 0.06 17.48 2.64
N ALA A 176 -1.09 18.06 2.96
CA ALA A 176 -1.95 18.66 1.96
C ALA A 176 -1.29 19.91 1.38
N VAL A 177 -1.23 20.08 0.06
CA VAL A 177 -0.81 21.35 -0.57
C VAL A 177 -2.05 22.20 -0.79
N CYS A 178 -2.31 23.10 0.16
CA CYS A 178 -3.50 23.95 0.14
C CYS A 178 -3.31 25.14 -0.82
N SER A 179 -4.41 25.78 -1.23
CA SER A 179 -4.39 26.81 -2.29
C SER A 179 -3.47 28.00 -1.99
N ASN A 180 -3.32 28.36 -0.71
CA ASN A 180 -2.42 29.44 -0.27
C ASN A 180 -0.99 28.95 0.04
N LYS A 181 -0.63 27.73 -0.37
CA LYS A 181 0.67 27.08 -0.15
C LYS A 181 0.94 26.61 1.28
N ALA A 182 -0.04 26.65 2.19
CA ALA A 182 0.08 25.96 3.46
C ALA A 182 0.26 24.44 3.22
N THR A 183 1.11 23.80 4.02
CA THR A 183 1.39 22.35 3.93
C THR A 183 1.28 21.64 5.28
N PRO A 184 0.08 21.64 5.91
CA PRO A 184 -0.12 20.97 7.19
C PRO A 184 0.07 19.46 7.07
N ARG A 185 0.58 18.84 8.15
CA ARG A 185 0.62 17.38 8.29
C ARG A 185 -0.81 16.85 8.39
N VAL A 186 -1.28 16.14 7.35
CA VAL A 186 -2.70 15.78 7.25
C VAL A 186 -2.95 14.34 7.68
N ALA A 187 -2.20 13.39 7.14
CA ALA A 187 -2.35 11.98 7.47
C ALA A 187 -0.98 11.28 7.46
N CYS A 188 -0.86 10.20 8.21
CA CYS A 188 0.38 9.44 8.33
C CYS A 188 0.05 7.98 8.61
N ALA A 189 0.92 7.08 8.16
CA ALA A 189 0.74 5.64 8.34
C ALA A 189 2.09 4.94 8.54
N ILE A 190 2.12 3.87 9.32
CA ILE A 190 3.30 2.98 9.44
C ILE A 190 3.27 1.88 8.38
N ALA A 191 4.46 1.33 8.10
CA ALA A 191 4.62 0.28 7.11
C ALA A 191 4.20 -1.09 7.67
N ALA A 192 3.34 -1.79 6.95
CA ALA A 192 3.14 -3.23 7.07
C ALA A 192 3.93 -3.95 5.97
N PRO A 193 4.36 -5.21 6.16
CA PRO A 193 4.74 -6.06 5.03
C PRO A 193 3.63 -6.06 3.97
N ILE A 194 3.99 -6.02 2.69
CA ILE A 194 3.06 -6.50 1.67
C ILE A 194 2.98 -8.00 1.90
N ASP A 195 1.84 -8.49 2.39
CA ASP A 195 1.58 -9.92 2.33
C ASP A 195 1.75 -10.31 0.86
N SER A 196 2.85 -11.00 0.54
CA SER A 196 2.99 -11.70 -0.74
C SER A 196 1.72 -12.51 -0.87
N ASP A 197 0.88 -12.14 -1.84
CA ASP A 197 -0.49 -12.61 -2.07
C ASP A 197 -0.90 -13.70 -1.08
N VAL A 198 -1.95 -13.45 -0.29
CA VAL A 198 -2.72 -14.53 0.30
C VAL A 198 -2.96 -15.53 -0.84
N ALA A 199 -2.15 -16.59 -0.87
CA ALA A 199 -2.50 -17.82 -1.51
C ALA A 199 -3.75 -18.17 -0.75
N VAL A 200 -4.90 -17.78 -1.31
CA VAL A 200 -6.19 -18.30 -0.89
C VAL A 200 -5.94 -19.77 -1.01
N ASP A 201 -5.76 -20.41 0.16
CA ASP A 201 -5.40 -21.80 0.24
C ASP A 201 -6.47 -22.52 -0.57
N ALA A 202 -6.10 -22.87 -1.81
CA ALA A 202 -6.99 -23.43 -2.80
C ALA A 202 -7.36 -24.86 -2.39
N THR A 203 -7.09 -25.25 -1.15
CA THR A 203 -7.53 -26.47 -0.52
C THR A 203 -8.91 -26.34 0.12
N VAL A 204 -9.43 -25.16 0.49
CA VAL A 204 -10.79 -25.04 1.07
C VAL A 204 -11.90 -24.78 0.05
N ALA A 205 -11.61 -24.07 -1.04
CA ALA A 205 -12.58 -23.84 -2.12
C ALA A 205 -13.05 -25.12 -2.86
N PRO A 206 -12.21 -26.16 -3.07
CA PRO A 206 -12.63 -27.38 -3.77
C PRO A 206 -13.58 -28.23 -2.94
N TRP A 207 -13.38 -28.36 -1.62
CA TRP A 207 -14.22 -29.24 -0.79
C TRP A 207 -15.63 -28.70 -0.61
N VAL A 208 -15.81 -27.38 -0.53
CA VAL A 208 -17.14 -26.77 -0.48
C VAL A 208 -17.87 -26.99 -1.80
N LEU A 209 -17.20 -26.78 -2.94
CA LEU A 209 -17.76 -27.05 -4.27
C LEU A 209 -18.09 -28.54 -4.48
N VAL A 210 -17.20 -29.45 -4.09
CA VAL A 210 -17.42 -30.90 -4.13
C VAL A 210 -18.57 -31.30 -3.21
N GLY A 211 -18.66 -30.73 -2.01
CA GLY A 211 -19.76 -30.97 -1.08
C GLY A 211 -21.11 -30.52 -1.64
N VAL A 212 -21.17 -29.33 -2.24
CA VAL A 212 -22.39 -28.80 -2.88
C VAL A 212 -22.79 -29.65 -4.09
N LEU A 213 -21.83 -30.09 -4.91
CA LEU A 213 -22.08 -30.98 -6.06
C LEU A 213 -22.60 -32.35 -5.61
N LEU A 214 -22.01 -32.97 -4.58
CA LEU A 214 -22.47 -34.25 -4.04
C LEU A 214 -23.86 -34.13 -3.42
N ALA A 215 -24.15 -33.08 -2.67
CA ALA A 215 -25.48 -32.83 -2.10
C ALA A 215 -26.53 -32.63 -3.19
N SER A 216 -26.20 -31.88 -4.25
CA SER A 216 -27.07 -31.67 -5.41
C SER A 216 -27.35 -32.98 -6.16
N LEU A 217 -26.35 -33.84 -6.30
CA LEU A 217 -26.51 -35.16 -6.93
C LEU A 217 -27.39 -36.11 -6.10
N LEU A 218 -27.24 -36.11 -4.78
CA LEU A 218 -28.11 -36.87 -3.88
C LEU A 218 -29.57 -36.40 -3.98
N LEU A 219 -29.81 -35.09 -4.04
CA LEU A 219 -31.14 -34.52 -4.23
C LEU A 219 -31.73 -34.94 -5.59
N LEU A 220 -30.96 -34.83 -6.68
CA LEU A 220 -31.39 -35.23 -8.03
C LEU A 220 -31.65 -36.74 -8.13
N TYR A 221 -30.88 -37.58 -7.42
CA TYR A 221 -31.09 -39.03 -7.36
C TYR A 221 -32.40 -39.39 -6.64
N GLN A 222 -32.79 -38.62 -5.61
CA GLN A 222 -34.03 -38.85 -4.88
C GLN A 222 -35.28 -38.32 -5.61
N MET A 223 -35.13 -37.45 -6.62
CA MET A 223 -36.27 -36.99 -7.41
C MET A 223 -36.77 -38.11 -8.34
N ARG A 224 -37.94 -38.67 -8.01
CA ARG A 224 -38.67 -39.58 -8.90
C ARG A 224 -39.34 -38.77 -10.02
N HIS A 225 -39.28 -39.28 -11.24
CA HIS A 225 -39.94 -38.67 -12.38
C HIS A 225 -41.47 -38.64 -12.14
N PRO A 226 -42.13 -37.47 -12.16
CA PRO A 226 -43.51 -37.32 -11.68
C PRO A 226 -44.58 -38.06 -12.50
N LEU A 227 -44.21 -38.59 -13.68
CA LEU A 227 -45.13 -39.29 -14.59
C LEU A 227 -44.82 -40.78 -14.77
N LEU A 228 -43.58 -41.22 -14.51
CA LEU A 228 -43.12 -42.57 -14.86
C LEU A 228 -42.74 -43.43 -13.64
N PHE A 229 -42.71 -42.85 -12.43
CA PHE A 229 -42.31 -43.52 -11.18
C PHE A 229 -40.99 -44.33 -11.27
N LYS A 230 -40.15 -44.07 -12.27
CA LYS A 230 -38.82 -44.63 -12.46
C LYS A 230 -37.76 -43.54 -12.25
N HIS A 231 -36.58 -43.95 -11.78
CA HIS A 231 -35.46 -43.03 -11.55
C HIS A 231 -34.96 -42.52 -12.91
N TYR A 232 -34.58 -41.24 -12.98
CA TYR A 232 -34.05 -40.60 -14.20
C TYR A 232 -32.94 -41.47 -14.84
N PRO A 233 -32.78 -41.48 -16.18
CA PRO A 233 -31.73 -42.25 -16.82
C PRO A 233 -30.38 -41.71 -16.37
N THR A 234 -29.80 -42.41 -15.40
CA THR A 234 -28.60 -42.09 -14.62
C THR A 234 -27.38 -41.81 -15.48
N ASN A 235 -27.36 -42.27 -16.73
CA ASN A 235 -26.15 -42.30 -17.54
C ASN A 235 -25.69 -40.92 -18.03
N VAL A 236 -26.60 -39.99 -18.33
CA VAL A 236 -26.22 -38.67 -18.87
C VAL A 236 -25.74 -37.74 -17.77
N VAL A 237 -26.43 -37.71 -16.62
CA VAL A 237 -26.04 -36.89 -15.48
C VAL A 237 -24.73 -37.41 -14.87
N VAL A 238 -24.59 -38.73 -14.72
CA VAL A 238 -23.33 -39.34 -14.24
C VAL A 238 -22.18 -39.08 -15.22
N ALA A 239 -22.41 -39.20 -16.53
CA ALA A 239 -21.37 -38.89 -17.53
C ALA A 239 -20.94 -37.41 -17.48
N ALA A 240 -21.90 -36.48 -17.34
CA ALA A 240 -21.59 -35.05 -17.23
C ALA A 240 -20.78 -34.74 -15.97
N VAL A 241 -21.12 -35.37 -14.83
CA VAL A 241 -20.38 -35.20 -13.57
C VAL A 241 -18.97 -35.77 -13.66
N ILE A 242 -18.79 -36.96 -14.23
CA ILE A 242 -17.47 -37.56 -14.42
C ILE A 242 -16.61 -36.68 -15.34
N ALA A 243 -17.19 -36.12 -16.41
CA ALA A 243 -16.49 -35.22 -17.32
C ALA A 243 -16.03 -33.93 -16.61
N VAL A 244 -16.89 -33.32 -15.79
CA VAL A 244 -16.53 -32.12 -15.00
C VAL A 244 -15.45 -32.44 -13.96
N LEU A 245 -15.57 -33.56 -13.24
CA LEU A 245 -14.56 -33.99 -12.28
C LEU A 245 -13.22 -34.27 -12.94
N GLY A 246 -13.21 -34.91 -14.12
CA GLY A 246 -12.00 -35.14 -14.90
C GLY A 246 -11.35 -33.84 -15.38
N LEU A 247 -12.14 -32.83 -15.75
CA LEU A 247 -11.63 -31.52 -16.17
C LEU A 247 -11.00 -30.76 -15.00
N LEU A 248 -11.62 -30.81 -13.83
CA LEU A 248 -11.09 -30.21 -12.60
C LEU A 248 -9.81 -30.89 -12.14
N LEU A 249 -9.73 -32.23 -12.25
CA LEU A 249 -8.54 -32.99 -11.91
C LEU A 249 -7.39 -32.71 -12.91
N TYR A 250 -7.70 -32.56 -14.20
CA TYR A 250 -6.72 -32.18 -15.23
C TYR A 250 -6.16 -30.78 -14.98
N GLN A 251 -7.02 -29.80 -14.66
CA GLN A 251 -6.55 -28.45 -14.31
C GLN A 251 -5.64 -28.47 -13.08
N TYR A 252 -6.02 -29.21 -12.03
CA TYR A 252 -5.23 -29.33 -10.80
C TYR A 252 -3.87 -30.03 -11.03
N VAL A 253 -3.82 -31.09 -11.83
CA VAL A 253 -2.58 -31.87 -12.01
C VAL A 253 -1.63 -31.23 -13.02
N VAL A 254 -2.13 -30.61 -14.10
CA VAL A 254 -1.29 -30.17 -15.21
C VAL A 254 -0.89 -28.70 -15.12
N ILE A 255 -1.74 -27.84 -14.55
CA ILE A 255 -1.48 -26.40 -14.49
C ILE A 255 -0.65 -26.05 -13.25
N ASP A 256 -0.95 -26.64 -12.08
CA ASP A 256 -0.21 -26.34 -10.84
C ASP A 256 1.18 -27.02 -10.76
N SER A 257 1.45 -28.06 -11.55
CA SER A 257 2.78 -28.69 -11.58
C SER A 257 3.79 -28.00 -12.51
N ALA A 258 3.36 -27.00 -13.27
CA ALA A 258 4.15 -26.32 -14.30
C ALA A 258 4.59 -24.89 -13.92
N LEU A 259 4.40 -24.49 -12.66
CA LEU A 259 4.84 -23.21 -12.08
C LEU A 259 5.85 -23.43 -10.96
#